data_AF-A0A353PT37-F1
#
_entry.id   AF-A0A353PT37-F1
#
_cell.length_a   1.000
_cell.length_b   1.000
_cell.length_c   1.000
_cell.angle_alpha   90.00
_cell.angle_beta   90.00
_cell.angle_gamma   90.00
#
_symmetry.space_group_name_H-M   'P 1'
#
loop_
_entity.id
_entity.type
_entity.pdbx_description
1 polymer ?
#
loop_
_entity_poly.entity_id
_entity_poly.type
_entity_poly.pdbx_seq_one_letter_code
_entity_poly.pdbx_strand_id
1 'polypeptide(L)'
;IDYKIGHYVKVLMDEIFGIENFKNDITRIKCNPKNFSRKAYGNIKDLILFYGKSKNTIWNDPREIFTEEDIKKLYKKIDEHGRFYTTIPLHAPGETKNGVTGGTFKG
;
A
#
# COMPACT_ATOMS: atom_id res chain seq x y z
N ILE A 1 -6.20 3.18 14.99
CA ILE A 1 -5.67 3.95 16.14
C ILE A 1 -5.35 5.35 15.65
N ASP A 2 -5.73 6.41 16.39
CA ASP A 2 -5.28 7.76 16.03
C ASP A 2 -3.76 7.80 16.10
N TYR A 3 -3.12 8.34 15.06
CA TYR A 3 -1.67 8.36 14.94
C TYR A 3 -0.97 9.01 16.15
N LYS A 4 -1.62 9.98 16.82
CA LYS A 4 -1.07 10.67 17.99
C LYS A 4 -0.85 9.77 19.20
N ILE A 5 -1.58 8.67 19.32
CA ILE A 5 -1.44 7.71 20.43
C ILE A 5 -0.83 6.38 19.97
N GLY A 6 -0.58 6.23 18.67
CA GLY A 6 -0.15 4.99 18.06
C GLY A 6 1.16 4.45 18.64
N HIS A 7 2.11 5.34 18.98
CA HIS A 7 3.38 4.94 19.57
C HIS A 7 3.24 4.41 21.00
N TYR A 8 2.33 4.95 21.81
CA TYR A 8 2.07 4.40 23.15
C TYR A 8 1.43 3.02 23.07
N VAL A 9 0.44 2.85 22.18
CA VAL A 9 -0.21 1.55 21.97
C VAL A 9 0.80 0.54 21.42
N LYS A 10 1.70 0.94 20.52
CA LYS A 10 2.76 0.07 20.01
C LYS A 10 3.65 -0.47 21.13
N VAL A 11 4.11 0.39 22.04
CA VAL A 11 4.96 -0.05 23.16
C VAL A 11 4.24 -1.07 24.03
N LEU A 12 2.97 -0.83 24.37
CA LEU A 12 2.14 -1.80 25.11
C LEU A 12 1.96 -3.12 24.33
N MET A 13 1.74 -3.05 23.02
CA MET A 13 1.61 -4.26 22.19
C MET A 13 2.93 -5.02 22.07
N ASP A 14 4.07 -4.33 22.03
CA ASP A 14 5.40 -4.95 22.07
C ASP A 14 5.62 -5.71 23.40
N GLU A 15 5.12 -5.19 24.53
CA GLU A 15 5.17 -5.88 25.82
C GLU A 15 4.24 -7.11 25.88
N ILE A 16 3.04 -7.01 25.29
CA ILE A 16 2.04 -8.09 25.34
C ILE A 16 2.35 -9.21 24.35
N PHE A 17 2.71 -8.84 23.11
CA PHE A 17 2.89 -9.78 22.01
C PHE A 17 4.34 -10.08 21.70
N GLY A 18 5.31 -9.30 22.21
CA GLY A 18 6.71 -9.38 21.82
C GLY A 18 7.01 -8.54 20.58
N ILE A 19 8.09 -7.76 20.62
CA ILE A 19 8.54 -6.90 19.52
C ILE A 19 8.85 -7.70 18.24
N GLU A 20 9.30 -8.94 18.39
CA GLU A 20 9.57 -9.88 17.29
C GLU A 20 8.30 -10.35 16.56
N ASN A 21 7.14 -10.17 17.18
CA ASN A 21 5.85 -10.51 16.60
C ASN A 21 5.16 -9.32 15.93
N PHE A 22 5.74 -8.11 16.01
CA PHE A 22 5.34 -6.98 15.17
C PHE A 22 5.69 -7.28 13.70
N LYS A 23 4.70 -7.14 12.80
CA LYS A 23 4.89 -7.43 11.37
C LYS A 23 5.06 -6.16 10.56
N ASN A 24 4.12 -5.24 10.69
CA ASN A 24 4.16 -3.91 10.09
C ASN A 24 3.04 -3.04 10.66
N ASP A 25 3.03 -1.78 10.25
CA ASP A 25 1.89 -0.90 10.39
C ASP A 25 1.30 -0.51 9.04
N ILE A 26 0.00 -0.30 9.02
CA ILE A 26 -0.75 0.12 7.82
C ILE A 26 -1.29 1.52 8.08
N THR A 27 -0.94 2.44 7.17
CA THR A 27 -1.50 3.79 7.17
C THR A 27 -2.80 3.82 6.38
N ARG A 28 -3.91 4.16 7.04
CA ARG A 28 -5.20 4.37 6.40
C ARG A 28 -5.45 5.85 6.20
N ILE A 29 -5.67 6.30 4.97
CA ILE A 29 -6.13 7.67 4.68
C ILE A 29 -7.61 7.73 5.01
N LYS A 30 -7.98 8.51 6.03
CA LYS A 30 -9.37 8.59 6.52
C LYS A 30 -10.19 9.68 5.85
N CYS A 31 -9.54 10.67 5.27
CA CYS A 31 -10.20 11.77 4.59
C CYS A 31 -9.27 12.45 3.58
N ASN A 32 -9.88 13.13 2.61
CA ASN A 32 -9.14 14.06 1.76
C ASN A 32 -8.55 15.19 2.61
N PRO A 33 -7.31 15.63 2.31
CA PRO A 33 -6.69 16.73 3.03
C PRO A 33 -7.59 17.97 3.05
N LYS A 34 -7.90 18.44 4.26
CA LYS A 34 -8.63 19.70 4.43
C LYS A 34 -7.64 20.79 4.81
N ASN A 35 -7.56 21.84 3.99
CA ASN A 35 -6.67 22.97 4.19
C ASN A 35 -7.30 23.96 5.17
N PHE A 36 -7.16 23.67 6.47
CA PHE A 36 -7.49 24.63 7.51
C PHE A 36 -6.24 25.43 7.91
N SER A 37 -6.38 26.75 8.02
CA SER A 37 -5.34 27.62 8.57
C SER A 37 -5.14 27.27 10.06
N ARG A 38 -4.04 26.57 10.37
CA ARG A 38 -3.63 26.25 11.73
C ARG A 38 -2.13 26.00 11.79
N LYS A 39 -1.53 26.15 12.97
CA LYS A 39 -0.11 25.84 13.22
C LYS A 39 0.15 24.33 13.37
N ALA A 40 -0.41 23.51 12.48
CA ALA A 40 -0.27 22.06 12.49
C ALA A 40 -0.70 21.41 11.15
N TYR A 41 -0.04 20.33 10.75
CA TYR A 41 -0.45 19.53 9.60
C TYR A 41 -1.79 18.83 9.81
N GLY A 42 -2.57 18.62 8.74
CA GLY A 42 -3.87 17.95 8.76
C GLY A 42 -3.83 16.53 9.34
N ASN A 43 -4.79 16.15 10.19
CA ASN A 43 -4.93 14.77 10.65
C ASN A 43 -5.72 13.97 9.60
N ILE A 44 -5.00 13.45 8.61
CA ILE A 44 -5.59 12.77 7.44
C ILE A 44 -5.46 11.25 7.49
N LYS A 45 -4.74 10.71 8.48
CA LYS A 45 -4.45 9.29 8.56
C LYS A 45 -4.72 8.68 9.93
N ASP A 46 -5.02 7.39 9.89
CA ASP A 46 -5.02 6.50 11.05
C ASP A 46 -3.92 5.45 10.89
N LEU A 47 -3.53 4.87 12.02
CA LEU A 47 -2.57 3.78 12.12
C LEU A 47 -3.29 2.47 12.47
N ILE A 48 -2.95 1.40 11.77
CA ILE A 48 -3.34 0.03 12.13
C ILE A 48 -2.04 -0.72 12.41
N LEU A 49 -1.89 -1.27 13.61
CA LEU A 49 -0.73 -2.07 13.99
C LEU A 49 -1.02 -3.55 13.71
N PHE A 50 -0.13 -4.23 13.00
CA PHE A 50 -0.28 -5.66 12.71
C PHE A 50 0.75 -6.47 13.50
N TYR A 51 0.23 -7.30 14.40
CA TYR A 51 0.99 -8.25 15.20
C TYR A 51 0.56 -9.67 14.88
N GLY A 52 1.53 -10.58 14.86
CA GLY A 52 1.28 -12.02 14.93
C GLY A 52 1.04 -12.45 16.37
N LYS A 53 0.29 -13.54 16.58
CA LYS A 53 0.16 -14.17 17.91
C LYS A 53 1.47 -14.81 18.37
N SER A 54 2.27 -15.27 17.41
CA SER A 54 3.58 -15.90 17.63
C SER A 54 4.47 -15.74 16.39
N LYS A 55 5.73 -16.16 16.50
CA LYS A 55 6.70 -16.12 15.40
C LYS A 55 6.17 -16.82 14.14
N ASN A 56 5.46 -17.93 14.31
CA ASN A 56 4.87 -18.75 13.25
C ASN A 56 3.37 -18.45 13.09
N THR A 57 3.04 -17.22 12.71
CA THR A 57 1.66 -16.84 12.42
C THR A 57 1.23 -17.34 11.04
N ILE A 58 0.02 -17.92 10.95
CA ILE A 58 -0.56 -18.35 9.67
C ILE A 58 -0.95 -17.11 8.86
N TRP A 59 -0.36 -16.96 7.68
CA TRP A 59 -0.76 -15.94 6.72
C TRP A 59 -1.73 -16.55 5.71
N ASN A 60 -2.97 -16.08 5.73
CA ASN A 60 -4.04 -16.61 4.86
C ASN A 60 -4.12 -15.90 3.49
N ASP A 61 -3.30 -14.88 3.26
CA ASP A 61 -3.27 -14.07 2.03
C ASP A 61 -4.66 -13.77 1.46
N PRO A 62 -5.50 -12.98 2.16
CA PRO A 62 -6.87 -12.76 1.74
C PRO A 62 -6.89 -12.04 0.38
N ARG A 63 -7.30 -12.76 -0.66
CA ARG A 63 -7.50 -12.24 -2.02
C ARG A 63 -8.96 -12.38 -2.40
N GLU A 64 -9.45 -11.37 -3.09
CA GLU A 64 -10.75 -11.43 -3.75
C GLU A 64 -10.52 -11.77 -5.23
N ILE A 65 -11.32 -12.69 -5.76
CA ILE A 65 -11.24 -13.05 -7.18
C ILE A 65 -11.89 -11.90 -7.96
N PHE A 66 -11.21 -11.40 -8.99
CA PHE A 66 -11.80 -10.39 -9.86
C PHE A 66 -13.02 -10.95 -10.58
N THR A 67 -14.10 -10.17 -10.60
CA THR A 67 -15.25 -10.48 -11.45
C THR A 67 -14.93 -10.20 -12.92
N GLU A 68 -15.67 -10.80 -13.86
CA GLU A 68 -15.51 -10.48 -15.29
C GLU A 68 -15.71 -8.99 -15.59
N GLU A 69 -16.59 -8.33 -14.84
CA GLU A 69 -16.83 -6.89 -14.95
C GLU A 69 -15.62 -6.07 -14.50
N ASP A 70 -14.97 -6.46 -13.40
CA ASP A 70 -13.74 -5.82 -12.92
C ASP A 70 -12.61 -5.96 -13.93
N ILE A 71 -12.46 -7.15 -14.52
CA ILE A 71 -11.43 -7.41 -15.53
C ILE A 71 -11.65 -6.50 -16.74
N LYS A 72 -12.88 -6.43 -17.27
CA LYS A 72 -13.22 -5.56 -18.41
C LYS A 72 -13.03 -4.08 -18.09
N LYS A 73 -13.29 -3.66 -16.85
CA LYS A 73 -13.14 -2.28 -16.41
C LYS A 73 -11.68 -1.86 -16.25
N LEU A 74 -10.86 -2.72 -15.63
CA LEU A 74 -9.46 -2.44 -15.29
C LEU A 74 -8.50 -2.68 -16.47
N TYR A 75 -8.76 -3.71 -17.29
CA TYR A 75 -7.91 -4.15 -18.38
C TYR A 75 -8.64 -4.02 -19.72
N LYS A 76 -8.49 -2.85 -20.35
CA LYS A 76 -9.24 -2.48 -21.56
C LYS A 76 -8.63 -2.98 -22.87
N LYS A 77 -7.39 -3.47 -22.85
CA LYS A 77 -6.65 -3.84 -24.06
C LYS A 77 -6.41 -5.35 -24.08
N ILE A 78 -6.30 -5.91 -25.28
CA ILE A 78 -6.04 -7.33 -25.52
C ILE A 78 -4.79 -7.45 -26.38
N ASP A 79 -3.85 -8.31 -26.01
CA ASP A 79 -2.64 -8.56 -26.79
C ASP A 79 -2.90 -9.51 -27.98
N GLU A 80 -1.90 -9.73 -28.82
CA GLU A 80 -1.99 -10.63 -30.00
C GLU A 80 -2.29 -12.09 -29.61
N HIS A 81 -2.13 -12.46 -28.34
CA HIS A 81 -2.38 -13.78 -27.79
C HIS A 81 -3.69 -13.86 -26.98
N GLY A 82 -4.52 -12.82 -27.01
CA GLY A 82 -5.83 -12.80 -26.33
C GLY A 82 -5.77 -12.47 -24.84
N ARG A 83 -4.64 -12.01 -24.29
CA ARG A 83 -4.49 -11.67 -22.86
C ARG A 83 -4.86 -10.21 -22.62
N PHE A 84 -5.65 -9.98 -21.58
CA PHE A 84 -6.04 -8.65 -21.14
C PHE A 84 -4.87 -7.91 -20.48
N TYR A 85 -4.65 -6.66 -20.86
CA TYR A 85 -3.66 -5.78 -20.26
C TYR A 85 -4.17 -4.34 -20.13
N THR A 86 -3.48 -3.55 -19.31
CA THR A 86 -3.73 -2.12 -19.13
C THR A 86 -2.41 -1.37 -19.22
N THR A 87 -2.43 -0.17 -19.78
CA THR A 87 -1.24 0.69 -19.80
C THR A 87 -1.30 1.61 -18.60
N ILE A 88 -0.43 1.36 -17.62
CA ILE A 88 -0.22 2.28 -16.50
C ILE A 88 0.61 3.48 -17.00
N PRO A 89 0.20 4.72 -16.70
CA PRO A 89 1.01 5.88 -17.04
C PRO A 89 2.36 5.78 -16.32
N LEU A 90 3.43 6.09 -17.03
CA LEU A 90 4.77 6.14 -16.46
C LEU A 90 4.87 7.40 -15.61
N HIS A 91 4.62 7.28 -14.30
CA HIS A 91 4.56 8.40 -13.34
C HIS A 91 5.92 9.04 -13.01
N ALA A 92 6.97 8.80 -13.79
CA ALA A 92 8.25 9.48 -13.62
C ALA A 92 8.29 10.75 -14.50
N PRO A 93 8.22 11.97 -13.93
CA PRO A 93 8.46 13.20 -14.66
C PRO A 93 9.97 13.32 -14.89
N GLY A 94 10.46 12.64 -15.92
CA GLY A 94 11.88 12.66 -16.22
C GLY A 94 12.19 11.80 -17.43
N GLU A 95 12.15 12.42 -18.61
CA GLU A 95 13.09 12.07 -19.66
C GLU A 95 14.48 12.20 -19.04
N THR A 96 15.00 11.11 -18.51
CA THR A 96 16.39 11.09 -18.08
C THR A 96 17.16 11.12 -19.39
N LYS A 97 17.67 12.30 -19.80
CA LYS A 97 18.37 12.46 -21.09
C LYS A 97 19.47 11.42 -21.30
N ASN A 98 20.03 10.86 -20.22
CA ASN A 98 20.99 9.76 -20.20
C ASN A 98 20.71 8.76 -19.04
N GLY A 99 19.47 8.28 -18.88
CA GLY A 99 19.14 7.26 -17.88
C GLY A 99 19.04 5.86 -18.47
N VAL A 100 19.37 4.83 -17.69
CA VAL A 100 19.19 3.41 -18.05
C VAL A 100 17.72 2.97 -18.19
N THR A 101 16.78 3.81 -17.77
CA THR A 101 15.34 3.61 -17.90
C THR A 101 14.89 3.87 -19.35
N GLY A 102 14.76 2.79 -20.13
CA GLY A 102 14.42 2.82 -21.56
C GLY A 102 15.23 1.85 -22.42
N GLY A 103 16.27 1.23 -21.85
CA GLY A 103 17.05 0.18 -22.53
C GLY A 103 16.20 -1.06 -22.83
N THR A 104 16.60 -1.80 -23.86
CA THR A 104 16.01 -3.11 -24.20
C THR A 104 16.04 -4.03 -22.98
N PHE A 105 14.87 -4.59 -22.65
CA PHE A 105 14.71 -5.60 -21.62
C PHE A 105 15.69 -6.76 -21.88
N LYS A 106 16.51 -7.12 -20.87
CA LYS A 106 17.61 -8.10 -21.02
C LYS A 106 17.22 -9.55 -20.74
N GLY A 107 15.95 -9.91 -20.96
CA GLY A 107 15.46 -11.29 -20.81
C GLY A 107 15.24 -11.68 -19.36
#